data_AF-A0A857VCV5-F1
#
_entry.id   AF-A0A857VCV5-F1
#
_cell.length_a   1.000
_cell.length_b   1.000
_cell.length_c   1.000
_cell.angle_alpha   90.00
_cell.angle_beta   90.00
_cell.angle_gamma   90.00
#
_symmetry.space_group_name_H-M   'P 1'
#
loop_
_entity.id
_entity.type
_entity.pdbx_description
1 polymer ?
#
loop_
_entity_poly.entity_id
_entity_poly.type
_entity_poly.pdbx_seq_one_letter_code
_entity_poly.pdbx_strand_id
1 'polypeptide(L)'
;MGEVSSIVSLTKQQIAVYKIAQKPTPQNKVLENVRLEVVEQEKGIYKATLIATDGYKLIRREVDAEPGAKACSMNIPQSVLVAADKVMKTDFDRAYVYDGKIIVRTNPYGEMVPIDESFPIKAEIPFQEQTELRFPETRPFVEQKSSEAFPVKSVVVNPKLLIEALRQFKQSDGMMGGVTIHVGKRDEPILIKSSPDYAWDGNEIVAGVAPIKSDDA
;
A
#
# COMPACT_ATOMS: atom_id res chain seq x y z
N MET A 1 -4.55 7.45 35.60
CA MET A 1 -4.82 7.70 34.17
C MET A 1 -4.04 6.65 33.42
N GLY A 2 -4.70 5.72 32.71
CA GLY A 2 -3.99 4.68 31.97
C GLY A 2 -3.15 5.33 30.87
N GLU A 3 -1.87 4.97 30.78
CA GLU A 3 -1.03 5.33 29.64
C GLU A 3 -1.77 4.91 28.37
N VAL A 4 -2.10 5.88 27.52
CA VAL A 4 -2.66 5.60 26.20
C VAL A 4 -1.46 5.20 25.35
N SER A 5 -1.12 3.91 25.36
CA SER A 5 -0.03 3.38 24.52
C SER A 5 -0.39 3.51 23.06
N SER A 6 0.61 3.79 22.23
CA SER A 6 0.49 3.71 20.78
C SER A 6 0.09 2.29 20.35
N ILE A 7 -0.63 2.19 19.24
CA ILE A 7 -1.07 0.91 18.66
C ILE A 7 -0.04 0.45 17.62
N VAL A 8 0.36 1.37 16.74
CA VAL A 8 1.41 1.16 15.74
C VAL A 8 2.27 2.40 15.59
N SER A 9 3.50 2.22 15.13
CA SER A 9 4.33 3.30 14.60
C SER A 9 4.53 3.12 13.10
N LEU A 10 4.48 4.25 12.38
CA LEU A 10 4.52 4.30 10.93
C LEU A 10 5.66 5.19 10.46
N THR A 11 6.45 4.68 9.51
CA THR A 11 7.33 5.50 8.68
C THR A 11 6.53 6.33 7.69
N LYS A 12 7.17 7.38 7.15
CA LYS A 12 6.62 8.19 6.06
C LYS A 12 6.24 7.32 4.84
N GLN A 13 7.07 6.33 4.51
CA GLN A 13 6.81 5.40 3.41
C GLN A 13 5.59 4.50 3.68
N GLN A 14 5.42 4.02 4.91
CA GLN A 14 4.24 3.21 5.29
C GLN A 14 2.95 4.05 5.27
N ILE A 15 2.99 5.33 5.65
CA ILE A 15 1.82 6.21 5.57
C ILE A 15 1.38 6.43 4.12
N ALA A 16 2.33 6.49 3.18
CA ALA A 16 2.05 6.76 1.78
C ALA A 16 1.12 5.73 1.08
N VAL A 17 0.74 4.62 1.75
CA VAL A 17 -0.27 3.67 1.27
C VAL A 17 -1.58 4.34 0.87
N TYR A 18 -1.98 5.44 1.51
CA TYR A 18 -3.20 6.17 1.16
C TYR A 18 -3.21 6.62 -0.31
N LYS A 19 -2.04 6.83 -0.92
CA LYS A 19 -1.91 7.25 -2.33
C LYS A 19 -2.50 6.21 -3.29
N ILE A 20 -2.52 4.93 -2.90
CA ILE A 20 -3.20 3.91 -3.70
C ILE A 20 -4.71 4.12 -3.70
N ALA A 21 -5.30 4.65 -2.63
CA ALA A 21 -6.75 4.82 -2.59
C ALA A 21 -7.21 6.12 -3.30
N GLN A 22 -6.28 6.90 -3.87
CA GLN A 22 -6.61 8.13 -4.61
C GLN A 22 -7.09 7.83 -6.04
N LYS A 23 -8.09 8.61 -6.49
CA LYS A 23 -8.80 8.46 -7.78
C LYS A 23 -7.87 8.37 -9.00
N PRO A 24 -8.16 7.48 -9.96
CA PRO A 24 -7.81 7.68 -11.37
C PRO A 24 -8.81 8.59 -12.10
N THR A 25 -10.11 8.56 -11.74
CA THR A 25 -11.20 9.24 -12.48
C THR A 25 -12.42 9.60 -11.60
N PRO A 26 -13.28 10.56 -12.02
CA PRO A 26 -14.27 11.21 -11.14
C PRO A 26 -15.47 10.35 -10.71
N GLN A 27 -15.77 9.25 -11.40
CA GLN A 27 -17.11 8.62 -11.41
C GLN A 27 -17.41 7.65 -10.27
N ASN A 28 -16.41 7.21 -9.49
CA ASN A 28 -16.64 6.24 -8.41
C ASN A 28 -16.56 6.87 -7.02
N LYS A 29 -17.45 6.39 -6.12
CA LYS A 29 -17.35 6.62 -4.67
C LYS A 29 -16.07 5.95 -4.18
N VAL A 30 -15.09 6.76 -3.81
CA VAL A 30 -13.82 6.28 -3.26
C VAL A 30 -14.02 6.02 -1.78
N LEU A 31 -13.47 4.91 -1.28
CA LEU A 31 -13.30 4.71 0.15
C LEU A 31 -12.32 5.77 0.63
N GLU A 32 -12.77 6.67 1.50
CA GLU A 32 -11.94 7.75 2.04
C GLU A 32 -11.21 7.35 3.33
N ASN A 33 -11.13 6.05 3.60
CA ASN A 33 -10.47 5.46 4.75
C ASN A 33 -9.33 4.50 4.37
N VAL A 34 -8.40 4.34 5.29
CA VAL A 34 -7.39 3.29 5.34
C VAL A 34 -7.69 2.43 6.57
N ARG A 35 -7.76 1.11 6.38
CA ARG A 35 -7.98 0.17 7.49
C ARG A 35 -6.65 -0.13 8.15
N LEU A 36 -6.58 0.01 9.47
CA LEU A 36 -5.53 -0.59 10.28
C LEU A 36 -6.09 -1.86 10.91
N GLU A 37 -5.45 -2.99 10.69
CA GLU A 37 -5.77 -4.26 11.33
C GLU A 37 -4.60 -4.72 12.18
N VAL A 38 -4.86 -5.01 13.45
CA VAL A 38 -3.90 -5.62 14.38
C VAL A 38 -4.48 -6.97 14.78
N VAL A 39 -3.76 -8.04 14.45
CA VAL A 39 -4.20 -9.41 14.72
C VAL A 39 -3.15 -10.11 15.55
N GLU A 40 -3.58 -10.81 16.60
CA GLU A 40 -2.71 -11.69 17.38
C GLU A 40 -2.38 -12.94 16.54
N GLN A 41 -1.09 -13.17 16.27
CA GLN A 41 -0.65 -14.36 15.53
C GLN A 41 -0.32 -15.51 16.48
N GLU A 42 0.41 -15.18 17.54
CA GLU A 42 0.78 -16.06 18.63
C GLU A 42 0.55 -15.30 19.94
N LYS A 43 0.49 -16.03 21.06
CA LYS A 43 0.17 -15.43 22.36
C LYS A 43 1.10 -14.24 22.69
N GLY A 44 0.54 -13.03 22.65
CA GLY A 44 1.27 -11.79 22.91
C GLY A 44 2.10 -11.24 21.73
N ILE A 45 2.05 -11.86 20.55
CA ILE A 45 2.69 -11.38 19.32
C ILE A 45 1.62 -10.88 18.36
N TYR A 46 1.66 -9.58 18.09
CA TYR A 46 0.69 -8.89 17.25
C TYR A 46 1.31 -8.50 15.91
N LYS A 47 0.58 -8.77 14.83
CA LYS A 47 0.90 -8.30 13.49
C LYS A 47 -0.05 -7.18 13.10
N ALA A 48 0.52 -6.04 12.74
CA ALA A 48 -0.24 -4.89 12.26
C ALA A 48 -0.13 -4.74 10.73
N THR A 49 -1.24 -4.38 10.09
CA THR A 49 -1.31 -4.17 8.64
C THR A 49 -2.13 -2.93 8.34
N LEU A 50 -1.57 -2.03 7.53
CA LEU A 50 -2.33 -0.97 6.86
C LEU A 50 -2.86 -1.46 5.53
N ILE A 51 -4.14 -1.21 5.28
CA ILE A 51 -4.85 -1.64 4.09
C ILE A 51 -5.54 -0.44 3.46
N ALA A 52 -5.22 -0.17 2.19
CA ALA A 52 -5.83 0.91 1.43
C ALA A 52 -6.29 0.39 0.06
N THR A 53 -7.48 0.81 -0.36
CA THR A 53 -8.09 0.39 -1.63
C THR A 53 -9.05 1.44 -2.15
N ASP A 54 -9.19 1.51 -3.47
CA ASP A 54 -10.22 2.30 -4.16
C ASP A 54 -11.33 1.42 -4.77
N GLY A 55 -11.36 0.11 -4.43
CA GLY A 55 -12.25 -0.90 -5.00
C GLY A 55 -11.73 -1.58 -6.28
N TYR A 56 -10.70 -1.03 -6.94
CA TYR A 56 -10.07 -1.60 -8.14
C TYR A 56 -8.65 -2.09 -7.88
N LYS A 57 -7.93 -1.42 -6.98
CA LYS A 57 -6.59 -1.79 -6.53
C LYS A 57 -6.53 -1.81 -5.01
N LEU A 58 -5.60 -2.61 -4.49
CA LEU A 58 -5.42 -2.87 -3.07
C LEU A 58 -3.94 -2.83 -2.75
N ILE A 59 -3.59 -2.18 -1.64
CA ILE A 59 -2.28 -2.36 -1.00
C ILE A 59 -2.49 -2.86 0.43
N ARG A 60 -1.66 -3.83 0.83
CA ARG A 60 -1.50 -4.27 2.21
C ARG A 60 -0.06 -4.04 2.58
N ARG A 61 0.18 -3.28 3.64
CA ARG A 61 1.51 -2.94 4.12
C ARG A 61 1.64 -3.37 5.56
N GLU A 62 2.58 -4.26 5.83
CA GLU A 62 2.93 -4.63 7.20
C GLU A 62 3.62 -3.46 7.89
N VAL A 63 3.25 -3.25 9.15
CA VAL A 63 3.74 -2.17 10.00
C VAL A 63 4.04 -2.68 11.39
N ASP A 64 4.83 -1.91 12.13
CA ASP A 64 5.29 -2.30 13.46
C ASP A 64 4.16 -2.08 14.48
N ALA A 65 3.75 -3.16 15.15
CA ALA A 65 2.87 -3.10 16.31
C ALA A 65 3.67 -2.63 17.52
N GLU A 66 3.14 -1.67 18.27
CA GLU A 66 3.83 -1.10 19.42
C GLU A 66 3.67 -2.00 20.67
N PRO A 67 4.59 -1.92 21.64
CA PRO A 67 4.45 -2.63 22.91
C PRO A 67 3.13 -2.28 23.60
N GLY A 68 2.35 -3.30 23.96
CA GLY A 68 1.03 -3.11 24.59
C GLY A 68 -0.13 -2.96 23.61
N ALA A 69 0.13 -2.99 22.30
CA ALA A 69 -0.92 -3.12 21.29
C ALA A 69 -1.78 -4.36 21.54
N LYS A 70 -3.07 -4.25 21.24
CA LYS A 70 -4.05 -5.34 21.31
C LYS A 70 -4.67 -5.54 19.95
N ALA A 71 -5.28 -6.71 19.74
CA ALA A 71 -6.03 -6.97 18.54
C ALA A 71 -7.14 -5.93 18.38
N CYS A 72 -7.13 -5.23 17.25
CA CYS A 72 -8.07 -4.17 16.95
C CYS A 72 -8.18 -3.98 15.44
N SER A 73 -9.21 -3.27 15.02
CA SER A 73 -9.43 -3.02 13.61
C SER A 73 -10.15 -1.69 13.48
N MET A 74 -9.50 -0.71 12.84
CA MET A 74 -9.98 0.67 12.81
C MET A 74 -9.91 1.28 11.41
N ASN A 75 -10.88 2.16 11.13
CA ASN A 75 -10.92 2.97 9.90
C ASN A 75 -10.35 4.36 10.14
N ILE A 76 -9.13 4.60 9.65
CA ILE A 76 -8.46 5.90 9.72
C ILE A 76 -8.83 6.72 8.47
N PRO A 77 -9.38 7.94 8.61
CA PRO A 77 -9.64 8.79 7.45
C PRO A 77 -8.36 9.10 6.67
N GLN A 78 -8.42 9.06 5.34
CA GLN A 78 -7.27 9.37 4.47
C GLN A 78 -6.74 10.78 4.69
N SER A 79 -7.61 11.74 4.98
CA SER A 79 -7.22 13.12 5.27
C SER A 79 -6.24 13.22 6.45
N VAL A 80 -6.36 12.32 7.44
CA VAL A 80 -5.49 12.22 8.60
C VAL A 80 -4.11 11.72 8.19
N LEU A 81 -4.04 10.68 7.35
CA LEU A 81 -2.78 10.17 6.81
C LEU A 81 -2.11 11.17 5.86
N VAL A 82 -2.89 11.91 5.07
CA VAL A 82 -2.38 13.02 4.24
C VAL A 82 -1.79 14.13 5.12
N ALA A 83 -2.45 14.48 6.22
CA ALA A 83 -1.93 15.47 7.16
C ALA A 83 -0.63 14.98 7.82
N ALA A 84 -0.56 13.72 8.22
CA ALA A 84 0.65 13.12 8.77
C ALA A 84 1.80 13.13 7.74
N ASP A 85 1.57 12.67 6.50
CA ASP A 85 2.60 12.67 5.43
C ASP A 85 3.14 14.08 5.15
N LYS A 86 2.29 15.12 5.19
CA LYS A 86 2.72 16.52 5.00
C LYS A 86 3.64 17.03 6.11
N VAL A 87 3.42 16.60 7.35
CA VAL A 87 4.21 17.04 8.50
C VAL A 87 5.53 16.27 8.62
N MET A 88 5.53 15.00 8.20
CA MET A 88 6.75 14.19 8.15
C MET A 88 7.67 14.71 7.05
N LYS A 89 8.83 15.25 7.42
CA LYS A 89 9.82 15.84 6.51
C LYS A 89 10.97 14.89 6.19
N THR A 90 11.27 13.96 7.08
CA THR A 90 12.40 13.02 6.92
C THR A 90 11.92 11.59 7.07
N ASP A 91 12.72 10.63 6.57
CA ASP A 91 12.47 9.21 6.80
C ASP A 91 12.69 8.80 8.27
N PHE A 92 13.25 9.71 9.08
CA PHE A 92 13.43 9.58 10.53
C PHE A 92 12.27 10.17 11.34
N ASP A 93 11.22 10.69 10.69
CA ASP A 93 9.98 11.00 11.38
C ASP A 93 9.17 9.71 11.58
N ARG A 94 8.43 9.63 12.69
CA ARG A 94 7.49 8.54 12.96
C ARG A 94 6.13 9.07 13.35
N ALA A 95 5.10 8.42 12.82
CA ALA A 95 3.72 8.68 13.20
C ALA A 95 3.23 7.54 14.10
N TYR A 96 2.84 7.87 15.31
CA TYR A 96 2.28 6.94 16.28
C TYR A 96 0.76 7.03 16.23
N VAL A 97 0.11 5.91 15.97
CA VAL A 97 -1.35 5.83 15.90
C VAL A 97 -1.87 5.45 17.28
N TYR A 98 -2.80 6.23 17.79
CA TYR A 98 -3.56 5.98 19.00
C TYR A 98 -5.04 5.87 18.63
N ASP A 99 -5.85 5.42 19.58
CA ASP A 99 -7.31 5.50 19.43
C ASP A 99 -7.74 6.98 19.31
N GLY A 100 -8.30 7.34 18.14
CA GLY A 100 -8.78 8.68 17.83
C GLY A 100 -7.73 9.75 17.52
N LYS A 101 -6.43 9.43 17.39
CA LYS A 101 -5.43 10.41 16.94
C LYS A 101 -4.15 9.82 16.37
N ILE A 102 -3.43 10.61 15.58
CA ILE A 102 -2.04 10.34 15.16
C ILE A 102 -1.13 11.41 15.74
N ILE A 103 -0.03 11.00 16.40
CA ILE A 103 1.02 11.91 16.87
C ILE A 103 2.25 11.71 15.99
N VAL A 104 2.71 12.76 15.32
CA VAL A 104 3.95 12.75 14.54
C VAL A 104 5.09 13.27 15.40
N ARG A 105 6.14 12.48 15.55
CA ARG A 105 7.37 12.84 16.25
C ARG A 105 8.55 12.87 15.28
N THR A 106 9.55 13.68 15.63
CA THR A 106 10.80 13.80 14.87
C THR A 106 11.94 13.24 15.66
N ASN A 107 12.82 12.47 15.02
CA ASN A 107 14.13 12.21 15.60
C ASN A 107 14.98 13.48 15.49
N PRO A 108 15.35 14.16 16.60
CA PRO A 108 16.17 15.36 16.54
C PRO A 108 17.62 15.07 16.16
N TYR A 109 18.06 13.81 16.30
CA TYR A 109 19.42 13.37 16.02
C TYR A 109 19.63 12.95 14.56
N GLY A 110 18.55 12.73 13.80
CA GLY A 110 18.65 12.33 12.39
C GLY A 110 19.25 10.94 12.16
N GLU A 111 19.19 10.08 13.17
CA GLU A 111 19.77 8.73 13.16
C GLU A 111 18.66 7.66 13.15
N MET A 112 19.01 6.42 12.82
CA MET A 112 18.13 5.25 12.98
C MET A 112 18.06 4.77 14.45
N VAL A 113 17.87 5.69 15.38
CA VAL A 113 17.63 5.36 16.79
C VAL A 113 16.12 5.10 16.97
N PRO A 114 15.71 4.11 17.79
CA PRO A 114 14.31 3.95 18.17
C PRO A 114 13.75 5.27 18.68
N ILE A 115 12.66 5.74 18.06
CA ILE A 115 12.04 7.00 18.47
C ILE A 115 11.29 6.74 19.77
N ASP A 116 11.59 7.57 20.76
CA ASP A 116 10.97 7.54 22.08
C ASP A 116 9.84 8.56 22.16
N GLU A 117 8.88 8.33 23.06
CA GLU A 117 7.82 9.27 23.42
C GLU A 117 8.36 10.59 23.99
N SER A 118 9.62 10.62 24.41
CA SER A 118 10.32 11.85 24.81
C SER A 118 10.69 12.77 23.64
N PHE A 119 10.66 12.28 22.39
CA PHE A 119 11.09 13.07 21.24
C PHE A 119 10.06 14.14 20.84
N PRO A 120 10.49 15.28 20.27
CA PRO A 120 9.58 16.40 20.02
C PRO A 120 8.38 16.04 19.13
N ILE A 121 7.20 16.49 19.55
CA ILE A 121 5.96 16.37 18.77
C ILE A 121 5.97 17.44 17.68
N LYS A 122 5.84 17.01 16.42
CA LYS A 122 5.64 17.90 15.26
C LYS A 122 4.17 18.22 15.04
N ALA A 123 3.28 17.24 15.26
CA ALA A 123 1.85 17.43 15.13
C ALA A 123 1.08 16.40 15.96
N GLU A 124 -0.10 16.82 16.41
CA GLU A 124 -1.15 15.94 16.91
C GLU A 124 -2.36 16.12 15.97
N ILE A 125 -2.81 15.01 15.38
CA ILE A 125 -3.85 14.99 14.36
C ILE A 125 -5.01 14.14 14.90
N PRO A 126 -6.00 14.77 15.55
CA PRO A 126 -7.17 14.05 16.06
C PRO A 126 -8.04 13.56 14.90
N PHE A 127 -8.72 12.45 15.11
CA PHE A 127 -9.69 11.92 14.18
C PHE A 127 -10.78 11.12 14.89
N GLN A 128 -11.96 11.10 14.29
CA GLN A 128 -13.01 10.16 14.69
C GLN A 128 -12.94 8.96 13.75
N GLU A 129 -13.00 7.74 14.30
CA GLU A 129 -13.08 6.54 13.48
C GLU A 129 -14.30 6.60 12.55
N GLN A 130 -14.11 6.32 11.27
CA GLN A 130 -15.21 6.27 10.32
C GLN A 130 -15.98 4.95 10.48
N THR A 131 -17.18 5.05 11.04
CA THR A 131 -18.14 3.94 11.20
C THR A 131 -18.88 3.61 9.91
N GLU A 132 -18.98 4.57 8.99
CA GLU A 132 -19.81 4.46 7.78
C GLU A 132 -18.98 4.18 6.53
N LEU A 133 -18.57 2.92 6.36
CA LEU A 133 -18.36 2.24 5.07
C LEU A 133 -17.88 0.83 5.41
N ARG A 134 -18.61 -0.21 4.95
CA ARG A 134 -18.08 -1.58 5.00
C ARG A 134 -16.79 -1.58 4.18
N PHE A 135 -15.65 -1.51 4.85
CA PHE A 135 -14.37 -1.74 4.21
C PHE A 135 -14.44 -3.12 3.55
N PRO A 136 -14.10 -3.25 2.26
CA PRO A 136 -14.27 -4.50 1.54
C PRO A 136 -13.45 -5.60 2.21
N GLU A 137 -13.93 -6.84 2.15
CA GLU A 137 -13.18 -7.99 2.65
C GLU A 137 -11.96 -8.21 1.75
N THR A 138 -10.75 -8.07 2.31
CA THR A 138 -9.49 -8.11 1.53
C THR A 138 -8.68 -9.38 1.74
N ARG A 139 -9.09 -10.27 2.65
CA ARG A 139 -8.42 -11.58 2.88
C ARG A 139 -8.38 -12.47 1.64
N PRO A 140 -9.44 -12.59 0.81
CA PRO A 140 -9.40 -13.43 -0.39
C PRO A 140 -8.30 -13.06 -1.39
N PHE A 141 -7.91 -11.77 -1.47
CA PHE A 141 -6.81 -11.33 -2.35
C PHE A 141 -5.43 -11.86 -1.91
N VAL A 142 -5.31 -12.31 -0.66
CA VAL A 142 -4.06 -12.87 -0.09
C VAL A 142 -4.10 -14.39 -0.07
N GLU A 143 -5.26 -14.97 0.27
CA GLU A 143 -5.47 -16.41 0.39
C GLU A 143 -5.63 -17.12 -0.96
N GLN A 144 -5.76 -16.39 -2.09
CA GLN A 144 -5.64 -16.98 -3.43
C GLN A 144 -4.27 -17.60 -3.74
N LYS A 145 -3.32 -17.57 -2.80
CA LYS A 145 -2.24 -18.55 -2.76
C LYS A 145 -2.78 -19.85 -2.18
N SER A 146 -3.12 -20.82 -3.05
CA SER A 146 -3.19 -22.29 -2.80
C SER A 146 -4.49 -23.03 -3.18
N SER A 147 -5.33 -22.53 -4.09
CA SER A 147 -6.20 -23.47 -4.84
C SER A 147 -5.43 -23.97 -6.06
N GLU A 148 -5.18 -25.28 -6.11
CA GLU A 148 -4.38 -26.05 -7.07
C GLU A 148 -4.79 -25.94 -8.57
N ALA A 149 -5.62 -24.95 -8.95
CA ALA A 149 -6.16 -24.79 -10.30
C ALA A 149 -5.36 -23.82 -11.22
N PHE A 150 -4.44 -23.02 -10.68
CA PHE A 150 -3.63 -22.09 -11.49
C PHE A 150 -2.13 -22.27 -11.22
N PRO A 151 -1.29 -22.56 -12.24
CA PRO A 151 0.15 -22.45 -12.08
C PRO A 151 0.48 -20.96 -11.96
N VAL A 152 0.76 -20.47 -10.75
CA VAL A 152 1.26 -19.11 -10.55
C VAL A 152 2.68 -19.05 -11.11
N LYS A 153 2.81 -18.78 -12.40
CA LYS A 153 4.09 -18.44 -13.02
C LYS A 153 4.54 -17.11 -12.42
N SER A 154 5.52 -17.15 -11.54
CA SER A 154 6.15 -15.96 -10.97
C SER A 154 7.38 -15.58 -11.78
N VAL A 155 7.53 -14.29 -12.05
CA VAL A 155 8.71 -13.71 -12.67
C VAL A 155 9.10 -12.46 -11.89
N VAL A 156 10.41 -12.24 -11.73
CA VAL A 156 10.93 -11.04 -11.06
C VAL A 156 11.36 -10.06 -12.13
N VAL A 157 10.86 -8.83 -12.08
CA VAL A 157 11.20 -7.77 -13.04
C VAL A 157 11.58 -6.48 -12.32
N ASN A 158 12.35 -5.64 -12.99
CA ASN A 158 12.64 -4.30 -12.48
C ASN A 158 11.35 -3.45 -12.55
N PRO A 159 10.87 -2.87 -11.43
CA PRO A 159 9.61 -2.11 -11.41
C PRO A 159 9.66 -0.86 -12.27
N LYS A 160 10.82 -0.20 -12.41
CA LYS A 160 10.98 0.98 -13.25
C LYS A 160 10.77 0.63 -14.72
N LEU A 161 11.40 -0.44 -15.19
CA LEU A 161 11.26 -0.90 -16.58
C LEU A 161 9.82 -1.34 -16.89
N LEU A 162 9.16 -2.01 -15.95
CA LEU A 162 7.75 -2.40 -16.09
C LEU A 162 6.83 -1.17 -16.22
N ILE A 163 7.04 -0.16 -15.38
CA ILE A 163 6.27 1.10 -15.44
C ILE A 163 6.52 1.83 -16.77
N GLU A 164 7.78 1.92 -17.22
CA GLU A 164 8.15 2.56 -18.49
C GLU A 164 7.52 1.86 -19.70
N ALA A 165 7.48 0.53 -19.69
CA ALA A 165 6.79 -0.26 -20.71
C ALA A 165 5.27 -0.02 -20.69
N LEU A 166 4.64 -0.07 -19.51
CA LEU A 166 3.20 0.18 -19.35
C LEU A 166 2.78 1.59 -19.77
N ARG A 167 3.67 2.58 -19.62
CA ARG A 167 3.39 3.97 -20.05
C ARG A 167 3.18 4.12 -21.56
N GLN A 168 3.72 3.21 -22.38
CA GLN A 168 3.51 3.23 -23.84
C GLN A 168 2.05 2.96 -24.21
N PHE A 169 1.27 2.31 -23.33
CA PHE A 169 -0.13 1.97 -23.55
C PHE A 169 -1.10 3.08 -23.11
N LYS A 170 -0.58 4.22 -22.65
CA LYS A 170 -1.37 5.39 -22.30
C LYS A 170 -1.58 6.28 -23.53
N GLN A 171 -2.82 6.57 -23.89
CA GLN A 171 -3.19 7.58 -24.88
C GLN A 171 -3.59 8.91 -24.21
N SER A 172 -3.65 10.00 -24.98
CA SER A 172 -3.72 11.39 -24.52
C SER A 172 -4.79 11.67 -23.44
N ASP A 173 -5.95 11.03 -23.51
CA ASP A 173 -7.07 11.24 -22.57
C ASP A 173 -7.40 10.00 -21.70
N GLY A 174 -6.63 8.90 -21.81
CA GLY A 174 -6.91 7.66 -21.08
C GLY A 174 -6.00 6.49 -21.46
N MET A 175 -6.02 5.41 -20.67
CA MET A 175 -5.40 4.15 -21.09
C MET A 175 -6.22 3.53 -22.22
N MET A 176 -5.58 2.82 -23.16
CA MET A 176 -6.30 1.78 -23.91
C MET A 176 -6.98 0.85 -22.89
N GLY A 177 -8.20 0.38 -23.13
CA GLY A 177 -9.07 -0.24 -22.10
C GLY A 177 -8.63 -1.61 -21.56
N GLY A 178 -7.33 -1.83 -21.48
CA GLY A 178 -6.66 -2.97 -20.86
C GLY A 178 -5.34 -3.27 -21.57
N VAL A 179 -4.50 -4.03 -20.88
CA VAL A 179 -3.36 -4.72 -21.50
C VAL A 179 -3.46 -6.20 -21.20
N THR A 180 -3.02 -7.03 -22.14
CA THR A 180 -2.85 -8.46 -21.94
C THR A 180 -1.40 -8.71 -21.53
N ILE A 181 -1.19 -9.36 -20.38
CA ILE A 181 0.14 -9.70 -19.87
C ILE A 181 0.38 -11.20 -20.08
N HIS A 182 1.36 -11.53 -20.91
CA HIS A 182 1.80 -12.91 -21.13
C HIS A 182 3.07 -13.18 -20.33
N VAL A 183 2.98 -14.12 -19.39
CA VAL A 183 4.12 -14.59 -18.59
C VAL A 183 4.62 -15.91 -19.17
N GLY A 184 5.81 -15.86 -19.77
CA GLY A 184 6.52 -16.99 -20.35
C GLY A 184 7.16 -17.90 -19.31
N LYS A 185 8.26 -18.57 -19.67
CA LYS A 185 9.13 -19.29 -18.73
C LYS A 185 9.98 -18.32 -17.90
N ARG A 186 10.67 -18.84 -16.87
CA ARG A 186 11.46 -18.06 -15.88
C ARG A 186 12.40 -17.01 -16.50
N ASP A 187 12.98 -17.33 -17.66
CA ASP A 187 13.98 -16.47 -18.34
C ASP A 187 13.45 -15.79 -19.61
N GLU A 188 12.15 -15.95 -19.89
CA GLU A 188 11.51 -15.29 -21.02
C GLU A 188 11.00 -13.90 -20.61
N PRO A 189 11.08 -12.90 -21.50
CA PRO A 189 10.47 -11.60 -21.25
C PRO A 189 8.98 -11.70 -20.97
N ILE A 190 8.47 -10.85 -20.08
CA ILE A 190 7.04 -10.57 -20.01
C ILE A 190 6.67 -9.83 -21.29
N LEU A 191 5.68 -10.34 -22.03
CA LEU A 191 5.11 -9.65 -23.17
C LEU A 191 3.81 -8.95 -22.75
N ILE A 192 3.76 -7.64 -22.97
CA ILE A 192 2.59 -6.81 -22.72
C ILE A 192 2.02 -6.42 -24.08
N LYS A 193 0.74 -6.70 -24.32
CA LYS A 193 0.04 -6.38 -25.56
C LYS A 193 -1.16 -5.49 -25.31
N SER A 194 -1.53 -4.68 -26.30
CA SER A 194 -2.82 -3.99 -26.32
C SER A 194 -3.95 -5.01 -26.13
N SER A 195 -4.97 -4.67 -25.34
CA SER A 195 -6.16 -5.53 -25.22
C SER A 195 -6.78 -5.76 -26.62
N PRO A 196 -7.20 -7.00 -26.94
CA PRO A 196 -7.86 -7.33 -28.21
C PRO A 196 -9.08 -6.46 -28.49
N ASP A 197 -9.78 -6.03 -27.44
CA ASP A 197 -10.98 -5.19 -27.52
C ASP A 197 -10.68 -3.74 -27.95
N TYR A 198 -9.41 -3.36 -28.00
CA TYR A 198 -8.94 -1.99 -28.33
C TYR A 198 -7.85 -1.97 -29.41
N ALA A 199 -7.47 -3.14 -29.93
CA ALA A 199 -6.54 -3.28 -31.04
C ALA A 199 -7.30 -3.08 -32.37
N TRP A 200 -7.65 -1.83 -32.69
CA TRP A 200 -8.22 -1.45 -33.99
C TRP A 200 -7.26 -0.52 -34.73
N ASP A 201 -7.09 -0.79 -36.03
CA ASP A 201 -6.34 -0.01 -37.04
C ASP A 201 -5.04 0.65 -36.56
N GLY A 202 -3.93 -0.09 -36.66
CA GLY A 202 -2.57 0.46 -36.57
C GLY A 202 -2.09 0.89 -35.17
N ASN A 203 -2.92 0.72 -34.14
CA ASN A 203 -2.61 1.07 -32.74
C ASN A 203 -2.17 -0.13 -31.89
N GLU A 204 -1.76 -1.24 -32.52
CA GLU A 204 -1.24 -2.41 -31.82
C GLU A 204 0.12 -2.08 -31.20
N ILE A 205 0.21 -2.24 -29.87
CA ILE A 205 1.45 -2.05 -29.13
C ILE A 205 1.84 -3.38 -28.51
N VAL A 206 3.11 -3.76 -28.69
CA VAL A 206 3.73 -4.88 -28.00
C VAL A 206 4.98 -4.38 -27.31
N ALA A 207 5.07 -4.58 -26.00
CA ALA A 207 6.24 -4.26 -25.20
C ALA A 207 6.78 -5.51 -24.51
N GLY A 208 8.10 -5.59 -24.36
CA GLY A 208 8.78 -6.67 -23.65
C GLY A 208 9.52 -6.16 -22.42
N VAL A 209 9.41 -6.86 -21.29
CA VAL A 209 10.18 -6.58 -20.07
C VAL A 209 10.98 -7.81 -19.70
N ALA A 210 12.30 -7.71 -19.75
CA ALA A 210 13.18 -8.81 -19.39
C ALA A 210 13.09 -9.13 -17.87
N PRO A 211 13.13 -10.42 -17.49
CA PRO A 211 13.25 -10.80 -16.09
C PRO A 211 14.62 -10.41 -15.53
N ILE A 212 14.67 -10.16 -14.23
CA ILE A 212 15.93 -10.11 -13.49
C ILE A 212 16.42 -11.55 -13.38
N LYS A 213 17.57 -11.84 -14.01
CA LYS A 213 18.22 -13.14 -13.89
C LYS A 213 18.70 -13.32 -12.46
N SER A 214 18.42 -14.48 -11.88
CA SER A 214 18.90 -14.85 -10.54
C SER A 214 20.33 -15.39 -10.59
N ASP A 215 21.22 -14.77 -11.36
CA ASP A 215 22.61 -15.26 -11.50
C ASP A 215 23.50 -14.88 -10.29
N ASP A 216 22.94 -14.24 -9.26
CA ASP A 216 23.62 -13.89 -8.01
C ASP A 216 22.76 -14.24 -6.77
N ALA A 217 22.68 -15.52 -6.42
CA ALA A 217 22.26 -16.00 -5.10
C ALA A 217 23.17 -17.14 -4.63
#